data_AF-A0A961SHP3-F1
#
_entry.id   AF-A0A961SHP3-F1
#
_cell.length_a   1.000
_cell.length_b   1.000
_cell.length_c   1.000
_cell.angle_alpha   90.00
_cell.angle_beta   90.00
_cell.angle_gamma   90.00
#
_symmetry.space_group_name_H-M   'P 1'
#
loop_
_entity.id
_entity.type
_entity.pdbx_description
1 polymer ?
#
loop_
_entity_poly.entity_id
_entity_poly.type
_entity_poly.pdbx_seq_one_letter_code
_entity_poly.pdbx_strand_id
1 'polypeptide(L)'
;RVAGLVLIAPAPDFTLELMEPDLTEAQRAALEKDGYYEEPTPYGPDPNVFTRALFEDGRKNRVLDGLIDTAAPVHIIQGMADPDVPWRHALRLMEHLPSENVTLTLIRDGDHRLSRDEDIARILAAVEEIPAGA
;
A
#
# COMPACT_ATOMS: atom_id res chain seq x y z
N ARG A 1 18.92 -1.84 13.95
CA ARG A 1 18.66 -1.99 12.50
C ARG A 1 17.36 -2.76 12.33
N VAL A 2 16.66 -2.58 11.21
CA VAL A 2 15.45 -3.37 10.87
C VAL A 2 15.89 -4.77 10.46
N ALA A 3 15.23 -5.82 11.00
CA ALA A 3 15.57 -7.22 10.71
C ALA A 3 14.86 -7.77 9.47
N GLY A 4 13.70 -7.22 9.11
CA GLY A 4 12.93 -7.56 7.93
C GLY A 4 11.61 -6.78 7.88
N LEU A 5 10.89 -6.88 6.78
CA LEU A 5 9.63 -6.21 6.51
C LEU A 5 8.57 -7.21 6.03
N VAL A 6 7.43 -7.30 6.72
CA VAL A 6 6.22 -7.94 6.18
C VAL A 6 5.24 -6.83 5.80
N LEU A 7 4.89 -6.76 4.52
CA LEU A 7 4.06 -5.72 3.93
C LEU A 7 2.72 -6.31 3.52
N ILE A 8 1.63 -5.86 4.12
CA ILE A 8 0.27 -6.37 3.88
C ILE A 8 -0.48 -5.32 3.08
N ALA A 9 -0.96 -5.70 1.88
CA ALA A 9 -1.62 -4.80 0.93
C ALA A 9 -0.95 -3.41 0.81
N PRO A 10 0.38 -3.35 0.56
CA PRO A 10 1.12 -2.09 0.65
C PRO A 10 0.68 -1.09 -0.42
N ALA A 11 0.51 0.17 -0.01
CA ALA A 11 0.07 1.27 -0.87
C ALA A 11 1.14 2.38 -0.99
N PRO A 12 2.40 2.08 -1.39
CA PRO A 12 3.40 3.13 -1.62
C PRO A 12 2.90 4.12 -2.66
N ASP A 13 3.14 5.41 -2.44
CA ASP A 13 2.77 6.49 -3.35
C ASP A 13 1.26 6.58 -3.68
N PHE A 14 0.36 6.03 -2.85
CA PHE A 14 -1.07 5.93 -3.17
C PHE A 14 -1.73 7.27 -3.52
N THR A 15 -1.31 8.37 -2.87
CA THR A 15 -1.82 9.71 -3.16
C THR A 15 -1.58 10.10 -4.62
N LEU A 16 -0.45 9.73 -5.19
CA LEU A 16 -0.05 10.07 -6.55
C LEU A 16 -0.47 9.03 -7.59
N GLU A 17 -0.35 7.76 -7.24
CA GLU A 17 -0.43 6.67 -8.22
C GLU A 17 -1.81 6.02 -8.27
N LEU A 18 -2.58 6.11 -7.17
CA LEU A 18 -3.90 5.49 -7.06
C LEU A 18 -5.02 6.54 -6.96
N MET A 19 -4.79 7.63 -6.23
CA MET A 19 -5.83 8.64 -5.99
C MET A 19 -5.84 9.76 -7.02
N GLU A 20 -4.70 10.44 -7.22
CA GLU A 20 -4.63 11.61 -8.10
C GLU A 20 -5.13 11.41 -9.54
N PRO A 21 -4.88 10.27 -10.21
CA PRO A 21 -5.41 10.01 -11.54
C PRO A 21 -6.94 9.95 -11.58
N ASP A 22 -7.55 9.49 -10.49
CA ASP A 22 -8.98 9.22 -10.38
C ASP A 22 -9.78 10.39 -9.75
N LEU A 23 -9.09 11.45 -9.29
CA LEU A 23 -9.75 12.66 -8.80
C LEU A 23 -10.63 13.30 -9.88
N THR A 24 -11.92 13.41 -9.57
CA THR A 24 -12.92 14.14 -10.36
C THR A 24 -12.66 15.65 -10.34
N GLU A 25 -13.24 16.38 -11.30
CA GLU A 25 -13.16 17.86 -11.33
C GLU A 25 -13.72 18.50 -10.05
N ALA A 26 -14.81 17.94 -9.49
CA ALA A 26 -15.40 18.43 -8.25
C ALA A 26 -14.46 18.23 -7.04
N GLN A 27 -13.79 17.07 -6.94
CA GLN A 27 -12.83 16.82 -5.88
C GLN A 27 -11.58 17.71 -6.01
N ARG A 28 -11.08 17.94 -7.23
CA ARG A 28 -9.97 18.88 -7.47
C ARG A 28 -10.35 20.30 -7.05
N ALA A 29 -11.55 20.77 -7.42
CA ALA A 29 -12.04 22.09 -7.02
C ALA A 29 -12.21 22.21 -5.49
N ALA A 30 -12.68 21.15 -4.82
CA ALA A 30 -12.79 21.12 -3.36
C ALA A 30 -11.42 21.18 -2.67
N LEU A 31 -10.42 20.44 -3.19
CA LEU A 31 -9.03 20.52 -2.69
C LEU A 31 -8.43 21.93 -2.83
N GLU A 32 -8.72 22.63 -3.93
CA GLU A 32 -8.23 23.99 -4.16
C GLU A 32 -8.93 25.03 -3.28
N LYS A 33 -10.26 24.94 -3.16
CA LYS A 33 -11.09 25.93 -2.47
C LYS A 33 -11.16 25.70 -0.96
N ASP A 34 -11.47 24.47 -0.57
CA ASP A 34 -11.82 24.10 0.81
C ASP A 34 -10.66 23.36 1.51
N GLY A 35 -9.65 22.91 0.75
CA GLY A 35 -8.44 22.28 1.27
C GLY A 35 -8.58 20.77 1.53
N TYR A 36 -9.75 20.18 1.28
CA TYR A 36 -10.02 18.76 1.41
C TYR A 36 -11.25 18.33 0.58
N TYR A 37 -11.43 17.03 0.41
CA TYR A 37 -12.71 16.44 0.01
C TYR A 37 -13.02 15.21 0.85
N GLU A 38 -14.29 14.79 0.82
CA GLU A 38 -14.78 13.62 1.53
C GLU A 38 -15.26 12.55 0.55
N GLU A 39 -15.07 11.29 0.91
CA GLU A 39 -15.55 10.15 0.13
C GLU A 39 -16.16 9.09 1.06
N PRO A 40 -17.37 8.58 0.77
CA PRO A 40 -17.95 7.49 1.54
C PRO A 40 -17.03 6.27 1.55
N THR A 41 -16.88 5.64 2.71
CA THR A 41 -16.08 4.43 2.86
C THR A 41 -16.96 3.25 3.27
N PRO A 42 -16.75 2.04 2.74
CA PRO A 42 -17.47 0.85 3.20
C PRO A 42 -17.03 0.38 4.60
N TYR A 43 -15.97 0.98 5.17
CA TYR A 43 -15.32 0.51 6.38
C TYR A 43 -15.79 1.20 7.68
N GLY A 44 -16.69 2.18 7.59
CA GLY A 44 -17.16 2.92 8.76
C GLY A 44 -18.33 3.86 8.45
N PRO A 45 -18.93 4.48 9.48
CA PRO A 45 -20.04 5.41 9.32
C PRO A 45 -19.59 6.80 8.82
N ASP A 46 -18.36 7.19 9.13
CA ASP A 46 -17.79 8.49 8.76
C ASP A 46 -17.04 8.36 7.42
N PRO A 47 -17.10 9.36 6.52
CA PRO A 47 -16.38 9.32 5.27
C PRO A 47 -14.87 9.41 5.48
N ASN A 48 -14.11 8.94 4.50
CA ASN A 48 -12.69 9.26 4.40
C ASN A 48 -12.53 10.74 4.08
N VAL A 49 -11.57 11.41 4.73
CA VAL A 49 -11.23 12.81 4.49
C VAL A 49 -9.84 12.89 3.90
N PHE A 50 -9.72 13.45 2.70
CA PHE A 50 -8.45 13.61 2.00
C PHE A 50 -8.11 15.08 1.85
N THR A 51 -7.03 15.51 2.50
CA THR A 51 -6.61 16.92 2.50
C THR A 51 -5.65 17.22 1.38
N ARG A 52 -5.64 18.46 0.89
CA ARG A 52 -4.64 18.96 -0.05
C ARG A 52 -3.22 18.79 0.50
N ALA A 53 -3.04 19.02 1.81
CA ALA A 53 -1.75 18.83 2.48
C ALA A 53 -1.24 17.38 2.38
N LEU A 54 -2.13 16.38 2.44
CA LEU A 54 -1.79 14.98 2.25
C LEU A 54 -1.20 14.72 0.85
N PHE A 55 -1.80 15.26 -0.21
CA PHE A 55 -1.29 15.10 -1.59
C PHE A 55 0.03 15.84 -1.83
N GLU A 56 0.16 17.05 -1.27
CA GLU A 56 1.41 17.82 -1.36
C GLU A 56 2.56 17.14 -0.61
N ASP A 57 2.29 16.56 0.56
CA ASP A 57 3.29 15.83 1.34
C ASP A 57 3.56 14.44 0.76
N GLY A 58 2.55 13.77 0.21
CA GLY A 58 2.70 12.50 -0.51
C GLY A 58 3.71 12.59 -1.66
N ARG A 59 3.72 13.71 -2.40
CA ARG A 59 4.74 13.97 -3.43
C ARG A 59 6.16 14.02 -2.89
N LYS A 60 6.36 14.53 -1.67
CA LYS A 60 7.68 14.64 -1.04
C LYS A 60 8.18 13.31 -0.50
N ASN A 61 7.26 12.38 -0.23
CA ASN A 61 7.55 11.05 0.30
C ASN A 61 7.43 9.96 -0.77
N ARG A 62 7.52 10.33 -2.05
CA ARG A 62 7.47 9.39 -3.17
C ARG A 62 8.64 8.40 -3.09
N VAL A 63 8.36 7.10 -3.27
CA VAL A 63 9.38 6.04 -3.20
C VAL A 63 9.47 5.19 -4.47
N LEU A 64 8.46 5.21 -5.34
CA LEU A 64 8.45 4.46 -6.61
C LEU A 64 8.99 5.29 -7.79
N ASP A 65 9.95 6.18 -7.55
CA ASP A 65 10.69 6.94 -8.57
C ASP A 65 12.17 6.50 -8.70
N GLY A 66 12.58 5.50 -7.93
CA GLY A 66 13.91 4.90 -7.95
C GLY A 66 13.96 3.56 -7.22
N LEU A 67 15.16 2.99 -7.13
CA LEU A 67 15.36 1.76 -6.36
C LEU A 67 15.26 2.02 -4.86
N ILE A 68 14.60 1.12 -4.15
CA ILE A 68 14.43 1.14 -2.70
C ILE A 68 15.38 0.09 -2.10
N ASP A 69 16.45 0.55 -1.44
CA ASP A 69 17.31 -0.33 -0.65
C ASP A 69 16.78 -0.43 0.79
N THR A 70 16.20 -1.58 1.12
CA THR A 70 15.66 -1.86 2.46
C THR A 70 16.73 -2.33 3.45
N ALA A 71 17.91 -2.73 2.96
CA ALA A 71 18.96 -3.42 3.73
C ALA A 71 18.45 -4.59 4.59
N ALA A 72 17.29 -5.15 4.26
CA ALA A 72 16.59 -6.17 5.02
C ALA A 72 15.64 -6.98 4.11
N PRO A 73 15.39 -8.27 4.42
CA PRO A 73 14.43 -9.09 3.70
C PRO A 73 13.01 -8.48 3.70
N VAL A 74 12.28 -8.67 2.59
CA VAL A 74 10.92 -8.16 2.41
C VAL A 74 9.99 -9.29 1.98
N HIS A 75 8.83 -9.39 2.63
CA HIS A 75 7.75 -10.27 2.21
C HIS A 75 6.48 -9.43 2.02
N ILE A 76 5.99 -9.36 0.78
CA ILE A 76 4.74 -8.70 0.43
C ILE A 76 3.62 -9.75 0.36
N ILE A 77 2.48 -9.48 1.01
CA ILE A 77 1.26 -10.29 0.93
C ILE A 77 0.14 -9.41 0.38
N GLN A 78 -0.47 -9.81 -0.74
CA GLN A 78 -1.46 -9.01 -1.44
C GLN A 78 -2.64 -9.87 -1.91
N GLY A 79 -3.84 -9.37 -1.66
CA GLY A 79 -5.09 -9.92 -2.20
C GLY A 79 -5.29 -9.51 -3.67
N MET A 80 -5.72 -10.44 -4.53
CA MET A 80 -6.05 -10.16 -5.93
C MET A 80 -7.50 -9.70 -6.12
N ALA A 81 -8.33 -9.80 -5.09
CA ALA A 81 -9.69 -9.25 -5.02
C ALA A 81 -9.75 -7.96 -4.17
N ASP A 82 -8.60 -7.35 -3.90
CA ASP A 82 -8.46 -6.07 -3.23
C ASP A 82 -9.06 -4.94 -4.10
N PRO A 83 -10.14 -4.27 -3.65
CA PRO A 83 -10.76 -3.18 -4.40
C PRO A 83 -10.04 -1.83 -4.22
N ASP A 84 -9.17 -1.69 -3.22
CA ASP A 84 -8.59 -0.42 -2.81
C ASP A 84 -7.14 -0.27 -3.33
N VAL A 85 -6.37 -1.35 -3.28
CA VAL A 85 -5.00 -1.42 -3.80
C VAL A 85 -4.92 -2.52 -4.86
N PRO A 86 -4.91 -2.18 -6.16
CA PRO A 86 -4.81 -3.18 -7.21
C PRO A 86 -3.56 -4.03 -7.04
N TRP A 87 -3.67 -5.35 -7.12
CA TRP A 87 -2.53 -6.26 -6.88
C TRP A 87 -1.32 -6.03 -7.80
N ARG A 88 -1.53 -5.39 -8.96
CA ARG A 88 -0.45 -4.95 -9.87
C ARG A 88 0.43 -3.86 -9.25
N HIS A 89 -0.07 -3.12 -8.27
CA HIS A 89 0.70 -2.15 -7.50
C HIS A 89 1.78 -2.83 -6.64
N ALA A 90 1.47 -4.01 -6.09
CA ALA A 90 2.47 -4.84 -5.41
C ALA A 90 3.55 -5.37 -6.37
N LEU A 91 3.19 -5.74 -7.61
CA LEU A 91 4.18 -6.08 -8.64
C LEU A 91 5.08 -4.88 -8.95
N ARG A 92 4.51 -3.68 -9.09
CA ARG A 92 5.29 -2.46 -9.31
C ARG A 92 6.24 -2.19 -8.16
N LEU A 93 5.80 -2.32 -6.90
CA LEU A 93 6.71 -2.21 -5.75
C LEU A 93 7.86 -3.22 -5.86
N MET A 94 7.59 -4.46 -6.27
CA MET A 94 8.62 -5.48 -6.46
C MET A 94 9.67 -5.11 -7.52
N GLU A 95 9.31 -4.34 -8.55
CA GLU A 95 10.26 -3.81 -9.55
C GLU A 95 11.22 -2.74 -8.98
N HIS A 96 10.87 -2.12 -7.85
CA HIS A 96 11.66 -1.07 -7.19
C HIS A 96 12.49 -1.62 -6.01
N LEU A 97 12.20 -2.83 -5.54
CA LEU A 97 12.92 -3.46 -4.43
C LEU A 97 14.21 -4.16 -4.90
N PRO A 98 15.12 -4.53 -3.99
CA PRO A 98 16.37 -5.20 -4.33
C PRO A 98 16.13 -6.55 -5.02
N SER A 99 17.10 -6.99 -5.82
CA SER A 99 16.99 -8.26 -6.58
C SER A 99 17.03 -9.53 -5.72
N GLU A 100 17.40 -9.40 -4.44
CA GLU A 100 17.57 -10.53 -3.51
C GLU A 100 16.73 -10.31 -2.25
N ASN A 101 16.31 -11.42 -1.62
CA ASN A 101 15.56 -11.45 -0.35
C ASN A 101 14.21 -10.72 -0.37
N VAL A 102 13.52 -10.73 -1.52
CA VAL A 102 12.16 -10.18 -1.68
C VAL A 102 11.22 -11.30 -2.13
N THR A 103 10.13 -11.49 -1.41
CA THR A 103 9.06 -12.47 -1.74
C THR A 103 7.72 -11.76 -1.89
N LEU A 104 6.93 -12.16 -2.89
CA LEU A 104 5.56 -11.71 -3.10
C LEU A 104 4.61 -12.91 -3.08
N THR A 105 3.61 -12.86 -2.20
CA THR A 105 2.50 -13.81 -2.13
C THR A 105 1.22 -13.14 -2.62
N LEU A 106 0.65 -13.66 -3.71
CA LEU A 106 -0.65 -13.23 -4.24
C LEU A 106 -1.74 -14.21 -3.84
N ILE A 107 -2.78 -13.72 -3.15
CA ILE A 107 -3.93 -14.51 -2.69
C ILE A 107 -5.10 -14.24 -3.63
N ARG A 108 -5.51 -15.24 -4.42
CA ARG A 108 -6.47 -15.07 -5.52
C ARG A 108 -7.79 -14.42 -5.12
N ASP A 109 -8.30 -14.76 -3.94
CA ASP A 109 -9.59 -14.33 -3.40
C ASP A 109 -9.46 -13.39 -2.20
N GLY A 110 -8.24 -13.00 -1.83
CA GLY A 110 -7.99 -12.07 -0.72
C GLY A 110 -8.45 -10.66 -1.08
N ASP A 111 -9.14 -10.01 -0.14
CA ASP A 111 -9.54 -8.60 -0.22
C ASP A 111 -8.44 -7.69 0.34
N HIS A 112 -8.76 -6.39 0.52
CA HIS A 112 -7.83 -5.40 1.07
C HIS A 112 -7.42 -5.70 2.53
N ARG A 113 -8.33 -6.31 3.30
CA ARG A 113 -8.15 -6.47 4.75
C ARG A 113 -7.27 -7.66 5.10
N LEU A 114 -7.26 -8.70 4.25
CA LEU A 114 -6.51 -9.95 4.45
C LEU A 114 -6.58 -10.45 5.90
N SER A 115 -7.81 -10.64 6.38
CA SER A 115 -8.09 -10.86 7.82
C SER A 115 -8.90 -12.12 8.11
N ARG A 116 -9.13 -12.98 7.11
CA ARG A 116 -9.65 -14.34 7.36
C ARG A 116 -8.62 -15.17 8.11
N ASP A 117 -9.04 -16.23 8.77
CA ASP A 117 -8.12 -17.09 9.54
C ASP A 117 -6.94 -17.59 8.66
N GLU A 118 -7.20 -17.94 7.40
CA GLU A 118 -6.15 -18.36 6.47
C GLU A 118 -5.24 -17.22 5.99
N ASP A 119 -5.71 -15.96 5.97
CA ASP A 119 -4.88 -14.81 5.63
C ASP A 119 -3.95 -14.47 6.81
N ILE A 120 -4.49 -14.46 8.02
CA ILE A 120 -3.73 -14.26 9.27
C ILE A 120 -2.66 -15.35 9.43
N ALA A 121 -3.01 -16.62 9.18
CA ALA A 121 -2.03 -17.71 9.23
C ALA A 121 -0.86 -17.50 8.26
N ARG A 122 -1.12 -16.98 7.05
CA ARG A 122 -0.06 -16.64 6.08
C ARG A 122 0.80 -15.47 6.53
N ILE A 123 0.19 -14.43 7.12
CA ILE A 123 0.90 -13.29 7.68
C ILE A 123 1.83 -13.73 8.82
N LEU A 124 1.35 -14.57 9.73
CA LEU A 124 2.17 -15.10 10.83
C LEU A 124 3.33 -15.96 10.32
N ALA A 125 3.07 -16.84 9.35
CA ALA A 125 4.13 -17.63 8.71
C ALA A 125 5.20 -16.75 8.05
N ALA A 126 4.80 -15.69 7.34
CA ALA A 126 5.73 -14.73 6.74
C ALA A 126 6.59 -14.01 7.79
N VAL A 127 6.02 -13.69 8.96
CA VAL A 127 6.78 -13.10 10.08
C VAL A 127 7.78 -14.11 10.66
N GLU A 128 7.40 -15.38 10.81
CA GLU A 128 8.28 -16.46 11.30
C GLU A 128 9.42 -16.78 10.32
N GLU A 129 9.19 -16.62 9.02
CA GLU A 129 10.18 -16.84 7.96
C GLU A 129 11.21 -15.72 7.85
N ILE A 130 10.95 -14.52 8.38
CA ILE A 130 11.95 -13.45 8.43
C ILE A 130 13.14 -13.95 9.24
N PRO A 131 14.36 -14.02 8.65
CA PRO A 131 15.53 -14.45 9.37
C PRO A 131 15.72 -13.60 10.62
N ALA A 132 15.84 -14.25 11.78
CA ALA A 132 16.35 -13.57 12.96
C ALA A 132 17.75 -13.03 12.59
N GLY A 133 17.90 -11.71 12.60
CA GLY A 133 19.13 -11.05 12.15
C GLY A 133 20.37 -11.68 12.79
N ALA A 134 21.37 -11.98 11.95
CA ALA A 134 22.68 -12.44 12.39
C ALA A 134 23.41 -11.38 13.24
#